data_AF-A0A8B5YA54-F1
#
_entry.id   AF-A0A8B5YA54-F1
#
_cell.length_a   1.000
_cell.length_b   1.000
_cell.length_c   1.000
_cell.angle_alpha   90.00
_cell.angle_beta   90.00
_cell.angle_gamma   90.00
#
_symmetry.space_group_name_H-M   'P 1'
#
loop_
_entity.id
_entity.type
_entity.pdbx_description
1 polymer ?
#
loop_
_entity_poly.entity_id
_entity_poly.type
_entity_poly.pdbx_seq_one_letter_code
_entity_poly.pdbx_strand_id
1 'polypeptide(L)' 'MANFLRKAVKQKKEYLIRQLAKSGRLDNLKDLSSYTLSDLEKEHRKLHKLDEVRQRDHKHQL' A
#
# COMPACT_ATOMS: atom_id res chain seq x y z
N MET A 1 -17.23 -7.59 -19.94
CA MET A 1 -16.84 -6.46 -19.06
C MET A 1 -16.59 -6.89 -17.60
N ALA A 2 -17.57 -7.51 -16.91
CA ALA A 2 -17.48 -7.78 -15.47
C ALA A 2 -16.29 -8.65 -15.03
N ASN A 3 -15.90 -9.67 -15.80
CA ASN A 3 -14.76 -10.53 -15.45
C ASN A 3 -13.41 -9.80 -15.55
N PHE A 4 -13.26 -8.87 -16.49
CA PHE A 4 -12.04 -8.08 -16.63
C PHE A 4 -11.86 -7.14 -15.43
N LEU A 5 -12.94 -6.45 -15.04
CA LEU A 5 -12.95 -5.59 -13.85
C LEU A 5 -12.65 -6.39 -12.57
N ARG A 6 -13.26 -7.56 -12.38
CA ARG A 6 -12.97 -8.42 -11.22
C ARG A 6 -11.50 -8.85 -11.18
N LYS A 7 -10.92 -9.22 -12.32
CA LYS A 7 -9.48 -9.57 -12.43
C LYS A 7 -8.60 -8.38 -12.10
N ALA A 8 -8.88 -7.20 -12.65
CA ALA A 8 -8.11 -5.98 -12.39
C ALA A 8 -8.17 -5.58 -10.91
N VAL A 9 -9.35 -5.64 -10.29
CA VAL A 9 -9.52 -5.37 -8.84
C VAL A 9 -8.72 -6.36 -8.00
N LYS A 10 -8.79 -7.65 -8.32
CA LYS A 10 -8.03 -8.69 -7.61
C LYS A 10 -6.51 -8.46 -7.72
N GLN A 11 -6.02 -8.24 -8.94
CA GLN A 11 -4.59 -7.95 -9.20
C GLN A 11 -4.11 -6.70 -8.43
N LYS A 12 -4.93 -5.64 -8.41
CA LYS A 12 -4.60 -4.43 -7.68
C LYS A 12 -4.56 -4.64 -6.17
N LYS A 13 -5.52 -5.40 -5.61
CA LYS A 13 -5.48 -5.78 -4.18
C LYS A 13 -4.21 -6.55 -3.84
N GLU A 14 -3.88 -7.58 -4.62
CA GLU A 14 -2.68 -8.40 -4.40
C GLU A 14 -1.39 -7.55 -4.49
N TYR A 15 -1.33 -6.63 -5.46
CA TYR A 15 -0.20 -5.71 -5.58
C TYR A 15 -0.04 -4.82 -4.34
N LEU A 16 -1.12 -4.20 -3.87
CA LEU A 16 -1.08 -3.32 -2.70
C LEU A 16 -0.66 -4.08 -1.44
N ILE A 17 -1.21 -5.28 -1.21
CA ILE A 17 -0.81 -6.13 -0.08
C ILE A 17 0.68 -6.45 -0.14
N ARG A 18 1.23 -6.75 -1.32
CA ARG A 18 2.68 -7.00 -1.48
C ARG A 18 3.52 -5.77 -1.17
N GLN A 19 3.12 -4.58 -1.60
CA GLN A 19 3.85 -3.34 -1.30
C GLN A 19 3.81 -3.02 0.20
N LEU A 20 2.63 -3.15 0.81
CA LEU A 20 2.45 -3.01 2.24
C LEU A 20 3.32 -4.01 3.02
N ALA A 21 3.38 -5.27 2.59
CA ALA A 21 4.22 -6.29 3.20
C ALA A 21 5.71 -5.99 3.09
N LYS A 22 6.17 -5.55 1.91
CA LYS A 22 7.57 -5.19 1.69
C LYS A 22 8.03 -4.02 2.55
N SER A 23 7.12 -3.11 2.90
CA SER A 23 7.45 -1.97 3.76
C SER A 23 7.83 -2.36 5.19
N GLY A 24 7.52 -3.60 5.63
CA GLY A 24 7.80 -4.07 6.98
C GLY A 24 7.04 -3.34 8.09
N ARG A 25 6.11 -2.44 7.75
CA ARG A 25 5.34 -1.61 8.70
C ARG A 25 3.99 -2.20 9.10
N LEU A 26 3.69 -3.40 8.63
CA LEU A 26 2.44 -4.09 8.94
C LEU A 26 2.76 -5.40 9.64
N ASP A 27 2.68 -5.36 10.97
CA ASP A 27 2.92 -6.51 11.85
C ASP A 27 1.91 -7.64 11.64
N ASN A 28 0.72 -7.32 11.13
CA ASN A 28 -0.35 -8.30 10.83
C ASN A 28 -0.80 -8.24 9.38
N LEU A 29 -0.04 -8.89 8.49
CA LEU A 29 -0.44 -9.15 7.10
C LEU A 29 -1.77 -9.89 6.96
N LYS A 30 -2.16 -10.67 7.97
CA LYS A 30 -3.44 -11.40 8.00
C LYS A 30 -4.65 -10.45 7.96
N ASP A 31 -4.56 -9.27 8.56
CA ASP A 31 -5.67 -8.30 8.58
C ASP A 31 -5.93 -7.68 7.20
N LEU A 32 -4.88 -7.50 6.39
CA LEU A 32 -4.99 -6.88 5.07
C LEU A 32 -5.80 -7.72 4.07
N SER A 33 -5.98 -9.02 4.33
CA SER A 33 -6.82 -9.89 3.49
C SER A 33 -8.31 -9.53 3.60
N SER A 34 -8.73 -8.99 4.74
CA SER A 34 -10.10 -8.53 5.01
C SER A 34 -10.38 -7.12 4.47
N TYR A 35 -9.34 -6.36 4.14
CA TYR A 35 -9.45 -4.96 3.73
C TYR A 35 -10.12 -4.81 2.35
N THR A 36 -10.92 -3.74 2.22
CA THR A 36 -11.43 -3.34 0.91
C THR A 36 -10.29 -2.78 0.05
N LEU A 37 -10.52 -2.64 -1.26
CA LEU A 37 -9.51 -2.06 -2.14
C LEU A 37 -9.14 -0.63 -1.70
N SER A 38 -10.14 0.15 -1.28
CA SER A 38 -9.96 1.53 -0.83
C SER A 38 -9.15 1.61 0.47
N ASP A 39 -9.31 0.65 1.38
CA ASP A 39 -8.53 0.62 2.62
C ASP A 39 -7.05 0.33 2.32
N LEU A 40 -6.78 -0.63 1.43
CA LEU A 40 -5.42 -0.93 0.97
C LEU A 40 -4.77 0.28 0.27
N GLU A 41 -5.52 1.05 -0.52
CA GLU A 41 -5.02 2.28 -1.15
C GLU A 41 -4.69 3.37 -0.12
N LYS A 42 -5.51 3.52 0.93
CA LYS A 42 -5.25 4.48 2.00
C LYS A 42 -3.96 4.15 2.75
N GLU A 43 -3.80 2.89 3.17
CA GLU A 43 -2.57 2.46 3.85
C GLU A 43 -1.33 2.62 2.96
N HIS A 44 -1.44 2.25 1.68
CA HIS A 44 -0.34 2.44 0.73
C HIS A 44 0.03 3.92 0.55
N ARG A 45 -0.96 4.82 0.50
CA ARG A 45 -0.71 6.27 0.46
C ARG A 45 -0.04 6.80 1.74
N LYS A 46 -0.41 6.27 2.91
CA LYS A 46 0.22 6.64 4.18
C LYS A 46 1.70 6.27 4.19
N LEU A 47 2.06 5.09 3.65
CA LEU A 47 3.46 4.70 3.47
C LEU A 47 4.24 5.69 2.60
N HIS A 48 3.71 5.99 1.41
CA HIS A 48 4.35 6.93 0.48
C HIS A 48 4.57 8.32 1.09
N LYS A 49 3.57 8.85 1.82
CA LYS A 49 3.72 10.15 2.49
C LYS A 49 4.80 10.14 3.56
N LEU A 50 4.96 9.04 4.30
CA LEU A 50 5.99 8.92 5.33
C LEU A 50 7.39 8.80 4.73
N ASP A 51 7.53 8.17 3.56
CA ASP A 51 8.79 8.15 2.81
C ASP A 51 9.14 9.52 2.21
N GLU A 52 8.15 10.26 1.70
CA GLU A 52 8.36 11.62 1.20
C GLU A 52 8.81 12.59 2.30
N VAL A 53 8.28 12.47 3.53
CA VAL A 53 8.74 13.28 4.67
C VAL A 53 10.19 12.95 5.03
N ARG A 54 10.53 11.65 5.13
CA ARG A 54 11.92 11.21 5.41
C ARG A 54 12.93 11.69 4.38
N GLN A 55 12.57 11.73 3.10
CA GLN A 55 13.45 12.21 2.04
C GLN A 55 13.68 13.73 2.07
N ARG A 56 12.69 14.51 2.55
CA ARG A 56 12.84 15.97 2.70
C ARG A 56 13.75 16.34 3.87
N ASP A 57 13.67 15.60 4.99
CA ASP A 57 14.56 15.84 6.13
C ASP A 57 16.03 15.55 5.80
N HIS A 58 16.31 14.56 4.94
CA HIS A 58 17.69 14.27 4.49
C HIS A 58 18.28 15.36 3.57
N LYS A 59 17.46 16.17 2.90
CA LYS A 59 17.96 17.25 2.03
C LYS A 59 18.28 18.55 2.76
N HIS A 60 17.81 18.73 3.99
CA HIS A 60 18.05 19.94 4.77
C HIS A 60 19.19 19.82 5.80
N GLN A 61 19.92 18.70 5.80
CA GLN A 61 21.07 18.47 6.68
C GLN A 61 22.44 18.54 5.97
N LEU A 62 22.50 19.10 4.76
CA LEU A 62 23.76 19.35 4.04
C LEU A 62 24.05 20.86 3.98
#